data_AF-A0A1F9APV9-F1
#
_entry.id   AF-A0A1F9APV9-F1
#
_cell.length_a   1.000
_cell.length_b   1.000
_cell.length_c   1.000
_cell.angle_alpha   90.00
_cell.angle_beta   90.00
_cell.angle_gamma   90.00
#
_symmetry.space_group_name_H-M   'P 1'
#
loop_
_entity.id
_entity.type
_entity.pdbx_description
1 polymer ?
#
loop_
_entity_poly.entity_id
_entity_poly.type
_entity_poly.pdbx_seq_one_letter_code
_entity_poly.pdbx_strand_id
1 'polypeptide(L)'
;MTNFGPTPLGPGSPGPGSYPPMPLAGYPPGTQPPSSAWKYVLMGCAIVVLLGIVISAGTCYYLGQKGPELAQSVMKMAKPTYLNMLTPDHTAEERENFSNHLDRLFEALGQDGLMKFGEKYSANFQELQEISEDQRITVEESQDWCEHLDQTMSGQPAGQEEGEEFPF
;
A
#
# COMPACT_ATOMS: atom_id res chain seq x y z
N MET A 1 -12.69 95.27 36.66
CA MET A 1 -11.96 96.24 37.51
C MET A 1 -11.51 95.53 38.76
N THR A 2 -10.20 95.58 39.01
CA THR A 2 -9.41 94.95 40.07
C THR A 2 -9.37 95.81 41.34
N ASN A 3 -9.26 95.19 42.52
CA ASN A 3 -8.63 95.71 43.75
C ASN A 3 -8.49 94.53 44.75
N PHE A 4 -7.31 93.92 44.95
CA PHE A 4 -6.13 94.28 45.78
C PHE A 4 -6.40 94.38 47.30
N GLY A 5 -5.84 93.43 48.06
CA GLY A 5 -5.61 93.53 49.52
C GLY A 5 -5.09 92.21 50.13
N PRO A 6 -4.17 92.22 51.11
CA PRO A 6 -3.07 91.25 51.25
C PRO A 6 -3.32 90.15 52.29
N THR A 7 -2.64 89.00 52.17
CA THR A 7 -2.26 88.22 53.37
C THR A 7 -0.80 87.76 53.25
N PRO A 8 0.04 88.00 54.28
CA PRO A 8 1.48 87.75 54.24
C PRO A 8 1.87 86.34 54.72
N LEU A 9 2.95 85.86 54.10
CA LEU A 9 4.05 85.07 54.66
C LEU A 9 3.81 84.32 55.99
N GLY A 10 3.54 83.02 55.89
CA GLY A 10 3.93 82.04 56.90
C GLY A 10 5.28 81.40 56.53
N PRO A 11 6.25 81.26 57.45
CA PRO A 11 7.60 80.81 57.15
C PRO A 11 7.72 79.28 57.19
N GLY A 12 8.53 78.71 56.29
CA GLY A 12 8.98 77.32 56.44
C GLY A 12 9.35 76.62 55.15
N SER A 13 10.55 76.91 54.63
CA SER A 13 11.18 76.17 53.53
C SER A 13 11.19 74.66 53.78
N PRO A 14 10.77 73.81 52.81
CA PRO A 14 11.22 72.44 52.78
C PRO A 14 12.65 72.42 52.22
N GLY A 15 13.60 71.98 53.05
CA GLY A 15 14.96 71.69 52.61
C GLY A 15 14.99 70.62 51.51
N PRO A 16 16.06 70.57 50.70
CA PRO A 16 16.15 69.72 49.53
C PRO A 16 16.41 68.27 49.96
N GLY A 17 15.34 67.53 50.22
CA GLY A 17 15.35 66.08 50.34
C GLY A 17 15.17 65.45 48.96
N SER A 18 16.27 65.28 48.24
CA SER A 18 16.32 64.46 47.03
C SER A 18 15.94 63.02 47.38
N TYR A 19 14.68 62.64 47.13
CA TYR A 19 14.29 61.23 47.10
C TYR A 19 15.04 60.55 45.95
N PRO A 20 15.74 59.43 46.18
CA PRO A 20 16.31 58.65 45.09
C PRO A 20 15.16 58.18 44.17
N PRO A 21 15.35 58.18 42.85
CA PRO A 21 14.34 57.68 41.93
C PRO A 21 14.04 56.22 42.28
N MET A 22 12.77 55.92 42.59
CA MET A 22 12.34 54.53 42.67
C MET A 22 12.62 53.86 41.32
N PRO A 23 13.27 52.69 41.29
CA PRO A 23 13.40 51.96 40.04
C PRO A 23 12.00 51.62 39.55
N LEU A 24 11.63 52.12 38.37
CA LEU A 24 10.48 51.63 37.62
C LEU A 24 10.60 50.12 37.60
N ALA A 25 9.66 49.43 38.23
CA ALA A 25 9.55 47.99 38.13
C ALA A 25 9.53 47.65 36.63
N GLY A 26 10.62 47.04 36.15
CA GLY A 26 10.75 46.63 34.77
C GLY A 26 9.54 45.77 34.42
N TYR A 27 8.87 46.14 33.34
CA TYR A 27 7.92 45.23 32.70
C TYR A 27 8.62 43.88 32.54
N PRO A 28 8.03 42.76 33.02
CA PRO A 28 8.62 41.47 32.78
C PRO A 28 8.82 41.32 31.26
N PRO A 29 9.96 40.76 30.81
CA PRO A 29 10.16 40.50 29.40
C PRO A 29 8.94 39.72 28.92
N GLY A 30 8.29 40.24 27.87
CA GLY A 30 7.07 39.68 27.32
C GLY A 30 7.22 38.17 27.24
N THR A 31 6.32 37.45 27.92
CA THR A 31 6.24 36.01 27.82
C THR A 31 6.17 35.69 26.33
N GLN A 32 7.19 34.97 25.84
CA GLN A 32 7.16 34.40 24.51
C GLN A 32 5.80 33.71 24.34
N PRO A 33 5.12 33.87 23.18
CA PRO A 33 3.83 33.23 22.98
C PRO A 33 3.99 31.75 23.30
N PRO A 34 3.09 31.15 24.11
CA PRO A 34 3.25 29.77 24.54
C PRO A 34 3.45 28.92 23.28
N SER A 35 4.59 28.24 23.20
CA SER A 35 4.89 27.37 22.07
C SER A 35 3.81 26.30 22.05
N SER A 36 2.85 26.49 21.14
CA SER A 36 1.62 25.72 21.12
C SER A 36 1.95 24.23 21.09
N ALA A 37 1.55 23.49 22.13
CA ALA A 37 1.76 22.05 22.26
C ALA A 37 1.30 21.27 21.02
N TRP A 38 0.37 21.86 20.26
CA TRP A 38 -0.04 21.45 18.92
C TRP A 38 1.11 21.27 17.92
N LYS A 39 2.20 22.03 18.02
CA LYS A 39 3.37 21.84 17.16
C LYS A 39 4.03 20.48 17.40
N TYR A 40 4.11 20.04 18.66
CA TYR A 40 4.64 18.72 19.01
C TYR A 40 3.67 17.59 18.65
N VAL A 41 2.37 17.82 18.77
CA VAL A 41 1.33 16.87 18.33
C VAL A 41 1.34 16.72 16.80
N LEU A 42 1.40 17.82 16.05
CA LEU A 42 1.51 17.81 14.59
C LEU A 42 2.84 17.20 14.13
N MET A 43 3.94 17.50 14.82
CA MET A 43 5.23 16.88 14.54
C MET A 43 5.21 15.37 14.81
N GLY A 44 4.56 14.93 15.89
CA GLY A 44 4.33 13.51 16.19
C GLY A 44 3.47 12.83 15.12
N CYS A 45 2.37 13.45 14.70
CA CYS A 45 1.54 12.97 13.59
C CYS A 45 2.33 12.88 12.29
N ALA A 46 3.13 13.89 11.95
CA ALA A 46 3.97 13.88 10.76
C ALA A 46 4.98 12.72 10.78
N ILE A 47 5.58 12.42 11.94
CA ILE A 47 6.50 11.28 12.10
C ILE A 47 5.75 9.95 11.92
N VAL A 48 4.56 9.80 12.51
CA VAL A 48 3.75 8.57 12.36
C VAL A 48 3.32 8.37 10.90
N VAL A 49 2.92 9.43 10.21
CA VAL A 49 2.57 9.37 8.79
C VAL A 49 3.79 9.01 7.94
N LEU A 50 4.95 9.62 8.21
CA LEU A 50 6.20 9.27 7.52
C LEU A 50 6.61 7.81 7.76
N LEU A 51 6.50 7.32 8.99
CA LEU A 51 6.75 5.91 9.30
C LEU A 51 5.75 5.00 8.59
N GLY A 52 4.47 5.38 8.55
CA GLY A 52 3.45 4.66 7.80
C GLY A 52 3.77 4.56 6.31
N ILE A 53 4.23 5.66 5.70
CA ILE A 53 4.66 5.68 4.29
C ILE A 53 5.89 4.79 4.08
N VAL A 54 6.90 4.86 4.95
CA VAL A 54 8.12 4.04 4.82
C VAL A 54 7.80 2.56 5.00
N ILE A 55 6.94 2.20 5.95
CA ILE A 55 6.52 0.81 6.20
C ILE A 55 5.70 0.29 5.00
N SER A 56 4.74 1.08 4.52
CA SER A 56 3.91 0.67 3.38
C SER A 56 4.74 0.57 2.10
N ALA A 57 5.59 1.55 1.79
CA ALA A 57 6.51 1.49 0.66
C ALA A 57 7.49 0.29 0.79
N GLY A 58 8.01 0.05 1.98
CA GLY A 58 8.87 -1.10 2.28
C GLY A 58 8.14 -2.44 2.11
N THR A 59 6.86 -2.51 2.49
CA THR A 59 6.03 -3.71 2.33
C THR A 59 5.68 -3.93 0.86
N CYS A 60 5.32 -2.89 0.12
CA CYS A 60 5.11 -2.96 -1.33
C CYS A 60 6.39 -3.38 -2.06
N TYR A 61 7.55 -2.86 -1.66
CA TYR A 61 8.85 -3.24 -2.22
C TYR A 61 9.19 -4.71 -1.90
N TYR A 62 8.97 -5.12 -0.65
CA TYR A 62 9.20 -6.49 -0.21
C TYR A 62 8.27 -7.48 -0.91
N LEU A 63 6.98 -7.16 -1.05
CA LEU A 63 6.01 -7.94 -1.82
C LEU A 63 6.33 -7.93 -3.33
N GLY A 64 6.88 -6.84 -3.87
CA GLY A 64 7.35 -6.80 -5.24
C GLY A 64 8.52 -7.75 -5.49
N GLN A 65 9.47 -7.83 -4.55
CA GLN A 65 10.64 -8.71 -4.67
C GLN A 65 10.39 -10.17 -4.27
N LYS A 66 9.61 -10.41 -3.21
CA LYS A 66 9.37 -11.74 -2.62
C LYS A 66 7.97 -12.28 -2.86
N GLY A 67 7.05 -11.46 -3.36
CA GLY A 67 5.70 -11.89 -3.71
C GLY A 67 5.66 -13.01 -4.75
N PRO A 68 6.46 -12.98 -5.84
CA PRO A 68 6.49 -14.08 -6.80
C PRO A 68 6.93 -15.42 -6.19
N GLU A 69 7.99 -15.41 -5.35
CA GLU A 69 8.46 -16.61 -4.64
C GLU A 69 7.41 -17.14 -3.66
N LEU A 70 6.78 -16.24 -2.89
CA LEU A 70 5.71 -16.59 -1.95
C LEU A 70 4.48 -17.16 -2.67
N ALA A 71 4.05 -16.50 -3.75
CA ALA A 71 2.89 -16.92 -4.52
C ALA A 71 3.15 -18.26 -5.23
N GLN A 72 4.36 -18.48 -5.76
CA GLN A 72 4.79 -19.78 -6.27
C GLN A 72 4.72 -20.85 -5.18
N SER A 73 5.20 -20.56 -3.96
CA SER A 73 5.15 -21.51 -2.85
C SER A 73 3.71 -21.87 -2.47
N VAL A 74 2.82 -20.88 -2.40
CA VAL A 74 1.39 -21.10 -2.09
C VAL A 74 0.72 -21.92 -3.19
N MET A 75 1.00 -21.63 -4.46
CA MET A 75 0.42 -22.39 -5.57
C MET A 75 0.94 -23.83 -5.64
N LYS A 76 2.22 -24.06 -5.34
CA LYS A 76 2.77 -25.42 -5.19
C LYS A 76 2.05 -26.23 -4.09
N MET A 77 1.59 -25.57 -3.02
CA MET A 77 0.77 -26.23 -1.99
C MET A 77 -0.66 -26.54 -2.46
N ALA A 78 -1.18 -25.81 -3.46
CA ALA A 78 -2.50 -26.05 -4.05
C ALA A 78 -2.51 -27.19 -5.08
N LYS A 79 -1.35 -27.51 -5.68
CA LYS A 79 -1.18 -28.62 -6.64
C LYS A 79 -1.86 -29.94 -6.23
N PRO A 80 -1.62 -30.50 -5.01
CA PRO A 80 -2.26 -31.76 -4.61
C PRO A 80 -3.79 -31.66 -4.58
N THR A 81 -4.36 -30.48 -4.33
CA THR A 81 -5.81 -30.28 -4.34
C THR A 81 -6.38 -30.49 -5.74
N TYR A 82 -5.79 -29.88 -6.76
CA TYR A 82 -6.22 -30.07 -8.16
C TYR A 82 -6.03 -31.52 -8.62
N LEU A 83 -4.94 -32.18 -8.24
CA LEU A 83 -4.71 -33.59 -8.59
C LEU A 83 -5.72 -34.54 -7.93
N ASN A 84 -6.23 -34.19 -6.75
CA ASN A 84 -7.28 -34.96 -6.08
C ASN A 84 -8.67 -34.74 -6.70
N MET A 85 -8.86 -33.66 -7.47
CA MET A 85 -10.10 -33.38 -8.21
C MET A 85 -10.16 -34.13 -9.55
N LEU A 86 -9.05 -34.69 -10.04
CA LEU A 86 -9.04 -35.48 -11.28
C LEU A 86 -9.89 -36.73 -11.13
N THR A 87 -10.81 -36.94 -12.08
CA THR A 87 -11.66 -38.13 -12.12
C THR A 87 -10.84 -39.43 -12.16
N PRO A 88 -11.38 -40.55 -11.66
CA PRO A 88 -10.70 -41.84 -11.69
C PRO A 88 -10.42 -42.37 -13.11
N ASP A 89 -11.09 -41.80 -14.13
CA ASP A 89 -10.94 -42.18 -15.53
C ASP A 89 -9.60 -41.73 -16.14
N HIS A 90 -8.90 -40.80 -15.49
CA HIS A 90 -7.55 -40.41 -15.90
C HIS A 90 -6.54 -41.55 -15.71
N THR A 91 -5.81 -41.84 -16.79
CA THR A 91 -4.62 -42.68 -16.76
C THR A 91 -3.50 -42.04 -15.93
N ALA A 92 -2.50 -42.85 -15.55
CA ALA A 92 -1.34 -42.34 -14.83
C ALA A 92 -0.56 -41.29 -15.66
N GLU A 93 -0.50 -41.46 -16.97
CA GLU A 93 0.18 -40.55 -17.89
C GLU A 93 -0.55 -39.20 -18.00
N GLU A 94 -1.88 -39.20 -18.10
CA GLU A 94 -2.67 -37.96 -18.14
C GLU A 94 -2.57 -37.19 -16.81
N ARG A 95 -2.60 -37.90 -15.68
CA ARG A 95 -2.39 -37.29 -14.34
C ARG A 95 -1.01 -36.65 -14.24
N GLU A 96 0.02 -37.33 -14.73
CA GLU A 96 1.39 -36.81 -14.75
C GLU A 96 1.52 -35.60 -15.69
N ASN A 97 0.89 -35.65 -16.87
CA ASN A 97 0.89 -34.56 -17.82
C ASN A 97 0.25 -33.30 -17.21
N PHE A 98 -0.94 -33.41 -16.63
CA PHE A 98 -1.61 -32.29 -15.96
C PHE A 98 -0.79 -31.76 -14.77
N SER A 99 -0.20 -32.66 -13.98
CA SER A 99 0.73 -32.30 -12.90
C SER A 99 1.92 -31.47 -13.39
N ASN A 100 2.52 -31.84 -14.53
CA ASN A 100 3.65 -31.13 -15.12
C ASN A 100 3.24 -29.75 -15.67
N HIS A 101 2.02 -29.63 -16.22
CA HIS A 101 1.48 -28.35 -16.68
C HIS A 101 1.22 -27.38 -15.52
N LEU A 102 0.68 -27.86 -14.39
CA LEU A 102 0.57 -27.08 -13.16
C LEU A 102 1.95 -26.58 -12.67
N ASP A 103 2.97 -27.43 -12.69
CA ASP A 103 4.33 -27.03 -12.30
C ASP A 103 4.87 -25.94 -13.22
N ARG A 104 4.72 -26.09 -14.54
CA ARG A 104 5.14 -25.07 -15.53
C ARG A 104 4.45 -23.74 -15.30
N LEU A 105 3.14 -23.74 -15.05
CA LEU A 105 2.39 -22.53 -14.74
C LEU A 105 2.92 -21.86 -13.46
N PHE A 106 3.18 -22.63 -12.40
CA PHE A 106 3.68 -22.09 -11.14
C PHE A 106 5.15 -21.63 -11.23
N GLU A 107 5.96 -22.24 -12.09
CA GLU A 107 7.30 -21.75 -12.40
C GLU A 107 7.27 -20.43 -13.18
N ALA A 108 6.35 -20.28 -14.13
CA ALA A 108 6.17 -19.04 -14.87
C ALA A 108 5.84 -17.86 -13.93
N LEU A 109 5.08 -18.09 -12.85
CA LEU A 109 4.81 -17.07 -11.82
C LEU A 109 6.09 -16.55 -11.14
N GLY A 110 7.04 -17.45 -10.86
CA GLY A 110 8.33 -17.10 -10.26
C GLY A 110 9.27 -16.38 -11.22
N GLN A 111 9.21 -16.70 -12.52
CA GLN A 111 10.09 -16.13 -13.55
C GLN A 111 9.59 -14.78 -14.10
N ASP A 112 8.31 -14.68 -14.43
CA ASP A 112 7.72 -13.50 -15.07
C ASP A 112 7.33 -12.42 -14.04
N GLY A 113 7.18 -12.82 -12.78
CA GLY A 113 6.69 -11.97 -11.70
C GLY A 113 5.18 -11.74 -11.76
N LEU A 114 4.59 -11.35 -10.63
CA LEU A 114 3.13 -11.29 -10.43
C LEU A 114 2.36 -10.49 -11.50
N MET A 115 2.88 -9.34 -11.92
CA MET A 115 2.18 -8.46 -12.88
C MET A 115 2.10 -9.07 -14.28
N LYS A 116 3.24 -9.50 -14.84
CA LYS A 116 3.27 -10.10 -16.19
C LYS A 116 2.58 -11.45 -16.21
N PHE A 117 2.71 -12.19 -15.12
CA PHE A 117 2.02 -13.46 -14.97
C PHE A 117 0.51 -13.28 -15.00
N GLY A 118 -0.04 -12.32 -14.24
CA GLY A 118 -1.46 -12.01 -14.25
C GLY A 118 -1.97 -11.55 -15.62
N GLU A 119 -1.17 -10.77 -16.35
CA GLU A 119 -1.52 -10.35 -17.71
C GLU A 119 -1.56 -11.53 -18.69
N LYS A 120 -0.55 -12.42 -18.64
CA LYS A 120 -0.39 -13.50 -19.61
C LYS A 120 -1.24 -14.74 -19.31
N TYR A 121 -1.39 -15.11 -18.03
CA TYR A 121 -1.98 -16.39 -17.64
C TYR A 121 -3.31 -16.25 -16.87
N SER A 122 -3.88 -15.05 -16.77
CA SER A 122 -5.17 -14.85 -16.08
C SER A 122 -6.28 -15.74 -16.62
N ALA A 123 -6.39 -15.87 -17.95
CA ALA A 123 -7.38 -16.74 -18.59
C ALA A 123 -7.19 -18.21 -18.18
N ASN A 124 -5.96 -18.74 -18.25
CA ASN A 124 -5.64 -20.11 -17.81
C ASN A 124 -5.95 -20.35 -16.32
N PHE A 125 -5.79 -19.33 -15.45
CA PHE A 125 -6.20 -19.45 -14.04
C PHE A 125 -7.70 -19.46 -13.86
N GLN A 126 -8.42 -18.65 -14.63
CA GLN A 126 -9.87 -18.58 -14.57
C GLN A 126 -10.48 -19.89 -15.05
N GLU A 127 -9.98 -20.43 -16.15
CA GLU A 127 -10.37 -21.74 -16.68
C GLU A 127 -10.04 -22.86 -15.70
N LEU A 128 -8.84 -22.87 -15.10
CA LEU A 128 -8.49 -23.84 -14.06
C LEU A 128 -9.44 -23.75 -12.85
N GLN A 129 -9.87 -22.54 -12.48
CA GLN A 129 -10.85 -22.36 -11.40
C GLN A 129 -12.22 -22.89 -11.80
N GLU A 130 -12.67 -22.62 -13.02
CA GLU A 130 -13.95 -23.06 -13.56
C GLU A 130 -14.04 -24.59 -13.61
N ILE A 131 -13.06 -25.27 -14.20
CA ILE A 131 -13.02 -26.75 -14.26
C ILE A 131 -12.85 -27.39 -12.88
N SER A 132 -12.44 -26.62 -11.87
CA SER A 132 -12.29 -27.10 -10.49
C SER A 132 -13.50 -26.82 -9.59
N GLU A 133 -14.49 -26.04 -10.07
CA GLU A 133 -15.62 -25.56 -9.26
C GLU A 133 -16.49 -26.71 -8.74
N ASP A 134 -16.70 -27.73 -9.57
CA ASP A 134 -17.49 -28.92 -9.24
C ASP A 134 -16.66 -30.02 -8.54
N GLN A 135 -15.39 -29.74 -8.25
CA GLN A 135 -14.40 -30.64 -7.66
C GLN A 135 -14.14 -31.91 -8.48
N ARG A 136 -14.44 -31.91 -9.79
CA ARG A 136 -14.30 -33.06 -10.68
C ARG A 136 -13.78 -32.62 -12.04
N ILE A 137 -12.47 -32.59 -12.16
CA ILE A 137 -11.82 -32.29 -13.44
C ILE A 137 -11.86 -33.58 -14.28
N THR A 138 -12.57 -33.53 -15.41
CA THR A 138 -12.67 -34.62 -16.40
C THR A 138 -11.43 -34.71 -17.30
N VAL A 139 -11.32 -35.80 -18.06
CA VAL A 139 -10.17 -36.02 -18.95
C VAL A 139 -10.17 -34.98 -20.06
N GLU A 140 -11.33 -34.67 -20.64
CA GLU A 140 -11.45 -33.65 -21.67
C GLU A 140 -11.05 -32.27 -21.12
N GLU A 141 -11.57 -31.87 -19.95
CA GLU A 141 -11.26 -30.57 -19.34
C GLU A 141 -9.77 -30.42 -18.98
N SER A 142 -9.15 -31.47 -18.44
CA SER A 142 -7.73 -31.41 -18.07
C SER A 142 -6.83 -31.30 -19.30
N GLN A 143 -7.19 -31.98 -20.40
CA GLN A 143 -6.44 -31.94 -21.65
C GLN A 143 -6.62 -30.61 -22.38
N ASP A 144 -7.85 -30.12 -22.50
CA ASP A 144 -8.18 -28.83 -23.12
C ASP A 144 -7.43 -27.69 -22.41
N TRP A 145 -7.46 -27.68 -21.08
CA TRP A 145 -6.71 -26.73 -20.28
C TRP A 145 -5.19 -26.83 -20.48
N CYS A 146 -4.63 -28.05 -20.56
CA CYS A 146 -3.20 -28.22 -20.84
C CYS A 146 -2.83 -27.66 -22.22
N GLU A 147 -3.68 -27.88 -23.23
CA GLU A 147 -3.46 -27.37 -24.58
C GLU A 147 -3.51 -25.83 -24.62
N HIS A 148 -4.51 -25.22 -24.00
CA HIS A 148 -4.59 -23.75 -23.86
C HIS A 148 -3.37 -23.17 -23.13
N LEU A 149 -2.89 -23.86 -22.11
CA LEU A 149 -1.69 -23.44 -21.39
C LEU A 149 -0.45 -23.49 -22.30
N ASP A 150 -0.27 -24.56 -23.06
CA ASP A 150 0.86 -24.70 -24.00
C ASP A 150 0.79 -23.67 -25.12
N GLN A 151 -0.39 -23.35 -25.65
CA GLN A 151 -0.59 -22.24 -26.60
C GLN A 151 -0.16 -20.90 -25.98
N THR A 152 -0.58 -20.63 -24.76
CA THR A 152 -0.22 -19.41 -24.03
C THR A 152 1.30 -19.34 -23.76
N MET A 153 1.92 -20.46 -23.38
CA MET A 153 3.36 -20.53 -23.09
C MET A 153 4.21 -20.37 -24.36
N SER A 154 3.79 -20.98 -25.47
CA SER A 154 4.45 -20.85 -26.78
C SER A 154 4.28 -19.48 -27.43
N GLY A 155 3.36 -18.64 -26.92
CA GLY A 155 3.08 -17.31 -27.47
C GLY A 155 2.27 -17.36 -28.76
N GLN A 156 1.63 -18.50 -29.06
CA GLN A 156 0.59 -18.55 -30.08
C GLN A 156 -0.69 -17.94 -29.51
N PRO A 157 -1.34 -17.01 -30.24
CA PRO A 157 -2.62 -16.49 -29.80
C PRO A 157 -3.63 -17.64 -29.77
N ALA A 158 -4.23 -17.88 -28.61
CA ALA A 158 -5.40 -18.74 -28.48
C ALA A 158 -6.53 -18.15 -29.35
N GLY A 159 -6.96 -18.90 -30.37
CA GLY A 159 -8.15 -18.60 -31.15
C GLY A 159 -8.14 -17.25 -31.88
N GLN A 160 -7.47 -17.18 -33.02
CA GLN A 160 -8.00 -16.37 -34.12
C GLN A 160 -9.20 -17.17 -34.66
N GLU A 161 -10.39 -16.99 -34.04
CA GLU A 161 -11.64 -17.35 -34.71
C GLU A 161 -11.60 -16.65 -36.08
N GLU A 162 -11.44 -17.46 -37.12
CA GLU A 162 -11.55 -17.03 -38.51
C GLU A 162 -12.94 -16.41 -38.67
N GLY A 163 -13.00 -15.08 -38.57
CA GLY A 163 -14.20 -14.33 -38.87
C GLY A 163 -14.66 -14.72 -40.27
N GLU A 164 -15.83 -15.36 -40.31
CA GLU A 164 -16.58 -15.63 -41.53
C GLU A 164 -16.51 -14.40 -42.44
N GLU A 165 -15.86 -14.60 -43.58
CA GLU A 165 -15.88 -13.72 -44.73
C GLU A 165 -17.33 -13.59 -45.17
N PHE A 166 -18.02 -12.52 -44.74
CA PHE A 166 -19.33 -12.15 -45.27
C PHE A 166 -19.13 -11.43 -46.61
N PRO A 167 -19.52 -12.03 -47.75
CA PRO A 167 -19.53 -11.32 -49.02
C PRO A 167 -20.73 -10.36 -49.04
N PHE A 168 -20.45 -9.07 -49.21
CA PHE A 168 -21.40 -8.08 -49.73
C PHE A 168 -20.79 -7.39 -50.95
#